data_AF-A0A835TUP5-F1
#
_entry.id   AF-A0A835TUP5-F1
#
_cell.length_a   1.000
_cell.length_b   1.000
_cell.length_c   1.000
_cell.angle_alpha   90.00
_cell.angle_beta   90.00
_cell.angle_gamma   90.00
#
_symmetry.space_group_name_H-M   'P 1'
#
loop_
_entity.id
_entity.type
_entity.pdbx_description
1 polymer ?
#
loop_
_entity_poly.entity_id
_entity_poly.type
_entity_poly.pdbx_seq_one_letter_code
_entity_poly.pdbx_strand_id
1 'polypeptide(L)'
;MIGGLSNMLFQCSLPATIETVADEPRKVLLRLYGAILQMRSCNKGESVQSQKENDLQGAEAMVLESVMFAILAERALGPKLYGIFPQGRLEEFIPSRKLSTEELSLPDISAEIAEKMARFHGMKMPFNKEPKWLFGTMENGFDIGNHFCEWMYDYSYEKYPFFKASVLKYPSKKQQLHFLSSYLSAFHDGFENLSNEEKSNLEEEVLVEVNRFALASHFFWGLWSIIQAKISSIEFGYLEYALSRFDAYFDQKRKLKGVLQAGSTGKSALNCSSSSPDNWIGIDSTVCLLMRTTVKSVLGQIPGT
;
A
#
# COMPACT_ATOMS: atom_id res chain seq x y z
N MET A 1 -10.03 -19.91 -1.70
CA MET A 1 -10.46 -18.49 -1.63
C MET A 1 -9.62 -17.69 -2.61
N ILE A 2 -10.19 -16.69 -3.29
CA ILE A 2 -9.42 -15.85 -4.22
C ILE A 2 -8.52 -14.93 -3.39
N GLY A 3 -7.25 -15.32 -3.24
CA GLY A 3 -6.18 -14.49 -2.69
C GLY A 3 -5.87 -13.32 -3.63
N GLY A 4 -5.20 -12.27 -3.13
CA GLY A 4 -4.66 -11.22 -3.99
C GLY A 4 -3.62 -11.77 -4.98
N LEU A 5 -3.13 -10.94 -5.90
CA LEU A 5 -2.21 -11.28 -7.00
C LEU A 5 -0.80 -11.77 -6.56
N SER A 6 -0.64 -12.25 -5.31
CA SER A 6 0.67 -12.61 -4.75
C SER A 6 0.68 -13.91 -3.95
N ASN A 7 -0.47 -14.44 -3.51
CA ASN A 7 -0.54 -15.58 -2.58
C ASN A 7 -1.71 -16.52 -2.88
N MET A 8 -1.52 -17.83 -2.64
CA MET A 8 -2.61 -18.82 -2.69
C MET A 8 -3.20 -19.04 -1.29
N LEU A 9 -4.54 -19.09 -1.19
CA LEU A 9 -5.26 -19.19 0.08
C LEU A 9 -6.24 -20.38 0.12
N PHE A 10 -6.05 -21.24 1.11
CA PHE A 10 -6.89 -22.43 1.35
C PHE A 10 -7.52 -22.36 2.74
N GLN A 11 -8.83 -22.56 2.81
CA GLN A 11 -9.51 -22.78 4.09
C GLN A 11 -9.41 -24.28 4.40
N CYS A 12 -8.75 -24.64 5.49
CA CYS A 12 -8.67 -26.00 5.98
C CYS A 12 -9.62 -26.16 7.17
N SER A 13 -10.38 -27.25 7.22
CA SER A 13 -11.36 -27.46 8.29
C SER A 13 -11.52 -28.91 8.67
N LEU A 14 -11.71 -29.18 9.95
CA LEU A 14 -12.10 -30.51 10.44
C LEU A 14 -13.50 -30.88 9.92
N PRO A 15 -13.73 -32.16 9.54
CA PRO A 15 -15.07 -32.67 9.26
C PRO A 15 -16.05 -32.38 10.40
N ALA A 16 -17.32 -32.15 10.09
CA ALA A 16 -18.36 -31.86 11.08
C ALA A 16 -18.53 -33.00 12.11
N THR A 17 -18.15 -34.22 11.74
CA THR A 17 -18.25 -35.42 12.57
C THR A 17 -17.12 -35.58 13.60
N ILE A 18 -16.04 -34.79 13.49
CA ILE A 18 -14.89 -34.86 14.40
C ILE A 18 -14.97 -33.70 15.38
N GLU A 19 -15.01 -34.00 16.67
CA GLU A 19 -14.96 -33.01 17.75
C GLU A 19 -13.52 -32.54 18.01
N THR A 20 -13.37 -31.33 18.52
CA THR A 20 -12.09 -30.81 18.98
C THR A 20 -11.73 -31.42 20.34
N VAL A 21 -10.44 -31.66 20.58
CA VAL A 21 -9.93 -32.27 21.82
C VAL A 21 -9.68 -31.21 22.89
N ALA A 22 -9.26 -30.01 22.50
CA ALA A 22 -8.93 -28.91 23.38
C ALA A 22 -9.42 -27.59 22.78
N ASP A 23 -8.58 -26.55 22.82
CA ASP A 23 -8.85 -25.21 22.30
C ASP A 23 -8.42 -25.04 20.83
N GLU A 24 -8.14 -26.12 20.11
CA GLU A 24 -7.70 -26.03 18.72
C GLU A 24 -8.82 -25.52 17.79
N PRO A 25 -8.47 -24.70 16.78
CA PRO A 25 -9.45 -24.17 15.85
C PRO A 25 -10.00 -25.25 14.91
N ARG A 26 -11.32 -25.28 14.72
CA ARG A 26 -11.95 -26.14 13.70
C ARG A 26 -11.62 -25.73 12.27
N LYS A 27 -11.31 -24.46 12.05
CA LYS A 27 -11.01 -23.88 10.74
C LYS A 27 -9.75 -23.03 10.84
N VAL A 28 -8.85 -23.20 9.88
CA VAL A 28 -7.63 -22.42 9.75
C VAL A 28 -7.46 -21.95 8.31
N LEU A 29 -6.73 -20.86 8.13
CA LEU A 29 -6.34 -20.35 6.83
C LEU A 29 -4.91 -20.77 6.54
N LEU A 30 -4.71 -21.57 5.50
CA LEU A 30 -3.41 -21.89 4.95
C LEU A 30 -3.06 -20.88 3.86
N ARG A 31 -1.98 -20.13 4.08
CA ARG A 31 -1.39 -19.23 3.09
C ARG A 31 -0.11 -19.83 2.55
N LEU A 32 -0.05 -20.01 1.23
CA LEU A 32 1.18 -20.36 0.53
C LEU A 32 1.71 -19.14 -0.23
N TYR A 33 2.99 -18.88 -0.04
CA TYR A 33 3.68 -17.77 -0.70
C TYR A 33 3.83 -18.01 -2.19
N GLY A 34 3.57 -17.00 -3.02
CA GLY A 34 3.75 -17.06 -4.46
C GLY A 34 5.21 -17.23 -4.90
N ALA A 35 5.41 -17.54 -6.19
CA ALA A 35 6.69 -17.90 -6.78
C ALA A 35 7.82 -16.88 -6.59
N ILE A 36 7.54 -15.62 -6.24
CA ILE A 36 8.57 -14.59 -5.99
C ILE A 36 9.37 -14.87 -4.71
N LEU A 37 8.76 -15.47 -3.68
CA LEU A 37 9.52 -15.95 -2.52
C LEU A 37 10.22 -17.29 -2.80
N GLN A 38 9.74 -18.07 -3.78
CA GLN A 38 10.32 -19.36 -4.17
C GLN A 38 11.41 -19.27 -5.27
N MET A 39 11.43 -18.19 -6.06
CA MET A 39 12.26 -18.06 -7.26
C MET A 39 13.76 -17.93 -6.99
N ARG A 40 14.19 -17.94 -5.73
CA ARG A 40 15.62 -17.97 -5.40
C ARG A 40 16.19 -19.38 -5.29
N SER A 41 15.34 -20.40 -5.18
CA SER A 41 15.79 -21.81 -5.08
C SER A 41 15.99 -22.53 -6.42
N CYS A 42 15.71 -21.91 -7.58
CA CYS A 42 15.70 -22.61 -8.87
C CYS A 42 16.40 -21.88 -10.03
N ASN A 43 17.44 -21.08 -9.79
CA ASN A 43 18.32 -20.63 -10.88
C ASN A 43 19.52 -21.57 -11.02
N LYS A 44 19.39 -22.61 -11.84
CA LYS A 44 20.48 -23.56 -12.18
C LYS A 44 21.56 -22.98 -13.13
N GLY A 45 21.75 -21.66 -13.18
CA GLY A 45 22.61 -21.00 -14.19
C GLY A 45 23.51 -19.87 -13.72
N GLU A 46 23.51 -19.49 -12.45
CA GLU A 46 24.32 -18.36 -11.95
C GLU A 46 25.43 -18.81 -10.99
N SER A 47 26.45 -17.96 -10.83
CA SER A 47 27.64 -18.24 -10.04
C SER A 47 27.31 -18.49 -8.56
N VAL A 48 28.08 -19.39 -7.92
CA VAL A 48 27.87 -19.84 -6.52
C VAL A 48 27.85 -18.69 -5.49
N GLN A 49 28.42 -17.53 -5.85
CA GLN A 49 28.46 -16.34 -4.99
C GLN A 49 27.14 -15.55 -5.02
N SER A 50 26.49 -15.40 -6.19
CA SER A 50 25.24 -14.64 -6.34
C SER A 50 24.02 -15.40 -5.81
N GLN A 51 24.07 -16.73 -5.83
CA GLN A 51 23.04 -17.57 -5.20
C GLN A 51 23.02 -17.38 -3.67
N LYS A 52 24.18 -17.32 -3.00
CA LYS A 52 24.26 -17.18 -1.54
C LYS A 52 23.72 -15.83 -1.02
N GLU A 53 24.01 -14.72 -1.70
CA GLU A 53 23.48 -13.40 -1.28
C GLU A 53 21.97 -13.29 -1.51
N ASN A 54 21.47 -13.82 -2.63
CA ASN A 54 20.04 -13.84 -2.93
C ASN A 54 19.27 -14.73 -1.95
N ASP A 55 19.75 -15.93 -1.64
CA ASP A 55 19.12 -16.82 -0.66
C ASP A 55 19.10 -16.21 0.74
N LEU A 56 20.19 -15.54 1.14
CA LEU A 56 20.28 -14.89 2.45
C LEU A 56 19.29 -13.72 2.58
N GLN A 57 19.15 -12.90 1.54
CA GLN A 57 18.22 -11.77 1.53
C GLN A 57 16.74 -12.22 1.42
N GLY A 58 16.47 -13.37 0.79
CA GLY A 58 15.13 -13.99 0.79
C GLY A 58 14.76 -14.56 2.16
N ALA A 59 15.71 -15.22 2.84
CA ALA A 59 15.53 -15.70 4.20
C ALA A 59 15.30 -14.54 5.20
N GLU A 60 16.03 -13.43 5.05
CA GLU A 60 15.85 -12.25 5.88
C GLU A 60 14.46 -11.62 5.71
N ALA A 61 13.96 -11.49 4.47
CA ALA A 61 12.61 -11.00 4.19
C ALA A 61 11.52 -11.91 4.80
N MET A 62 11.67 -13.23 4.71
CA MET A 62 10.75 -14.19 5.35
C MET A 62 10.78 -14.10 6.87
N VAL A 63 11.95 -13.91 7.47
CA VAL A 63 12.09 -13.72 8.93
C VAL A 63 11.42 -12.41 9.35
N LEU A 64 11.64 -11.31 8.63
CA LEU A 64 11.00 -10.03 8.91
C LEU A 64 9.48 -10.09 8.78
N GLU A 65 8.95 -10.71 7.71
CA GLU A 65 7.51 -10.91 7.54
C GLU A 65 6.93 -11.76 8.67
N SER A 66 7.63 -12.82 9.06
CA SER A 66 7.23 -13.71 10.16
C SER A 66 7.16 -12.98 11.50
N VAL A 67 8.19 -12.18 11.82
CA VAL A 67 8.23 -11.36 13.04
C VAL A 67 7.12 -10.31 13.01
N MET A 68 6.89 -9.66 11.88
CA MET A 68 5.82 -8.67 11.72
C MET A 68 4.45 -9.29 11.97
N PHE A 69 4.17 -10.42 11.33
CA PHE A 69 2.90 -11.12 11.48
C PHE A 69 2.68 -11.58 12.93
N ALA A 70 3.71 -12.15 13.57
CA ALA A 70 3.64 -12.57 14.97
C ALA A 70 3.30 -11.38 15.89
N ILE A 71 3.95 -10.23 15.70
CA ILE A 71 3.66 -9.03 16.52
C ILE A 71 2.22 -8.54 16.30
N LEU A 72 1.72 -8.57 15.07
CA LEU A 72 0.33 -8.18 14.76
C LEU A 72 -0.68 -9.14 15.41
N ALA A 73 -0.41 -10.45 15.37
CA ALA A 73 -1.22 -11.47 16.02
C ALA A 73 -1.26 -11.27 17.55
N GLU A 74 -0.09 -11.10 18.18
CA GLU A 74 0.03 -10.90 19.64
C GLU A 74 -0.66 -9.61 20.12
N ARG A 75 -0.72 -8.58 19.27
CA ARG A 75 -1.41 -7.32 19.57
C ARG A 75 -2.89 -7.33 19.22
N ALA A 76 -3.44 -8.46 18.76
CA ALA A 76 -4.81 -8.58 18.26
C ALA A 76 -5.14 -7.56 17.14
N LEU A 77 -4.15 -7.27 16.29
CA LEU A 77 -4.26 -6.39 15.12
C LEU A 77 -4.22 -7.16 13.79
N GLY A 78 -4.03 -8.48 13.86
CA GLY A 78 -4.14 -9.41 12.76
C GLY A 78 -4.71 -10.76 13.22
N PRO A 79 -4.92 -11.70 12.30
CA PRO A 79 -5.33 -13.06 12.64
C PRO A 79 -4.30 -13.73 13.56
N LYS A 80 -4.75 -14.62 14.46
CA LYS A 80 -3.79 -15.43 15.25
C LYS A 80 -2.88 -16.23 14.32
N LEU A 81 -1.62 -16.40 14.76
CA LEU A 81 -0.64 -17.21 14.06
C LEU A 81 -0.57 -18.60 14.70
N TYR A 82 -0.85 -19.65 13.93
CA TYR A 82 -0.79 -21.04 14.41
C TYR A 82 0.51 -21.75 14.03
N GLY A 83 1.16 -21.35 12.94
CA GLY A 83 2.44 -21.93 12.55
C GLY A 83 3.05 -21.29 11.31
N ILE A 84 4.38 -21.33 11.22
CA ILE A 84 5.16 -20.86 10.08
C ILE A 84 6.00 -22.03 9.56
N PHE A 85 6.08 -22.15 8.24
CA PHE A 85 6.92 -23.12 7.55
C PHE A 85 7.51 -22.48 6.28
N PRO A 86 8.54 -23.05 5.65
CA PRO A 86 9.26 -22.37 4.57
C PRO A 86 8.41 -21.95 3.37
N GLN A 87 7.30 -22.67 3.11
CA GLN A 87 6.41 -22.39 1.98
C GLN A 87 5.23 -21.46 2.34
N GLY A 88 5.05 -21.10 3.60
CA GLY A 88 3.84 -20.39 4.02
C GLY A 88 3.58 -20.38 5.52
N ARG A 89 2.32 -20.17 5.88
CA ARG A 89 1.88 -20.10 7.27
C ARG A 89 0.44 -20.56 7.44
N LEU A 90 0.13 -20.95 8.68
CA LEU A 90 -1.22 -21.23 9.17
C LEU A 90 -1.68 -20.08 10.06
N GLU A 91 -2.81 -19.50 9.70
CA GLU A 91 -3.40 -18.33 10.35
C GLU A 91 -4.83 -18.66 10.82
N GLU A 92 -5.35 -17.85 11.73
CA GLU A 92 -6.76 -17.85 12.09
C GLU A 92 -7.64 -17.59 10.87
N PHE A 93 -8.65 -18.45 10.71
CA PHE A 93 -9.71 -18.20 9.75
C PHE A 93 -10.73 -17.24 10.37
N ILE A 94 -10.76 -15.99 9.89
CA ILE A 94 -11.76 -15.00 10.28
C ILE A 94 -12.97 -15.10 9.34
N PRO A 95 -14.17 -15.47 9.82
CA PRO A 95 -15.38 -15.49 9.00
C PRO A 95 -15.77 -14.06 8.62
N SER A 96 -15.36 -13.63 7.43
CA SER A 96 -15.61 -12.27 6.94
C SER A 96 -15.75 -12.25 5.41
N ARG A 97 -16.20 -11.10 4.90
CA ARG A 97 -16.10 -10.76 3.48
C ARG A 97 -15.18 -9.57 3.31
N LYS A 98 -14.55 -9.46 2.14
CA LYS A 98 -13.85 -8.25 1.75
C LYS A 98 -14.87 -7.14 1.46
N LEU A 99 -14.45 -5.90 1.64
CA LEU A 99 -15.21 -4.74 1.15
C LEU A 99 -15.14 -4.70 -0.38
N SER A 100 -16.23 -4.28 -1.02
CA SER A 100 -16.23 -3.91 -2.44
C SER A 100 -15.66 -2.50 -2.63
N THR A 101 -15.24 -2.16 -3.85
CA THR A 101 -14.71 -0.84 -4.15
C THR A 101 -15.74 0.27 -3.92
N GLU A 102 -17.03 0.00 -4.14
CA GLU A 102 -18.13 0.94 -3.91
C GLU A 102 -18.31 1.26 -2.42
N GLU A 103 -18.11 0.27 -1.55
CA GLU A 103 -18.27 0.42 -0.10
C GLU A 103 -17.23 1.36 0.50
N LEU A 104 -16.06 1.51 -0.13
CA LEU A 104 -15.02 2.44 0.32
C LEU A 104 -15.53 3.88 0.41
N SER A 105 -16.51 4.24 -0.42
CA SER A 105 -17.08 5.59 -0.48
C SER A 105 -18.15 5.90 0.57
N LEU A 106 -18.58 4.89 1.33
CA LEU A 106 -19.59 5.06 2.38
C LEU A 106 -18.96 5.77 3.59
N PRO A 107 -19.55 6.86 4.12
CA PRO A 107 -18.93 7.68 5.16
C PRO A 107 -18.50 6.92 6.41
N ASP A 108 -19.35 6.02 6.90
CA ASP A 108 -19.08 5.25 8.12
C ASP A 108 -17.94 4.24 7.90
N ILE A 109 -17.91 3.56 6.75
CA ILE A 109 -16.84 2.64 6.38
C ILE A 109 -15.53 3.40 6.17
N SER A 110 -15.59 4.55 5.49
CA SER A 110 -14.44 5.41 5.23
C SER A 110 -13.80 5.90 6.55
N ALA A 111 -14.63 6.33 7.51
CA ALA A 111 -14.19 6.72 8.85
C ALA A 111 -13.57 5.54 9.61
N GLU A 112 -14.21 4.36 9.59
CA GLU A 112 -13.68 3.18 10.27
C GLU A 112 -12.32 2.72 9.67
N ILE A 113 -12.15 2.80 8.35
CA ILE A 113 -10.85 2.54 7.71
C ILE A 113 -9.80 3.56 8.18
N ALA A 114 -10.17 4.84 8.24
CA ALA A 114 -9.28 5.91 8.69
C ALA A 114 -8.79 5.67 10.12
N GLU A 115 -9.68 5.31 11.05
CA GLU A 115 -9.33 5.01 12.44
C GLU A 115 -8.41 3.78 12.56
N LYS A 116 -8.69 2.70 11.82
CA LYS A 116 -7.83 1.52 11.83
C LYS A 116 -6.45 1.81 11.23
N MET A 117 -6.39 2.60 10.18
CA MET A 117 -5.14 3.04 9.55
C MET A 117 -4.33 3.93 10.51
N ALA A 118 -4.97 4.88 11.19
CA ALA A 118 -4.35 5.70 12.24
C ALA A 118 -3.74 4.83 13.36
N ARG A 119 -4.52 3.86 13.87
CA ARG A 119 -4.03 2.92 14.89
C ARG A 119 -2.83 2.10 14.39
N PHE A 120 -2.86 1.69 13.12
CA PHE A 120 -1.75 0.96 12.50
C PHE A 120 -0.49 1.84 12.39
N HIS A 121 -0.62 3.08 11.93
CA HIS A 121 0.50 4.03 11.82
C HIS A 121 1.09 4.41 13.19
N GLY A 122 0.28 4.43 14.25
CA GLY A 122 0.72 4.67 15.62
C GLY A 122 1.54 3.54 16.25
N MET A 123 1.68 2.39 15.59
CA MET A 123 2.39 1.24 16.16
C MET A 123 3.90 1.39 16.18
N LYS A 124 4.47 1.11 17.36
CA LYS A 124 5.91 0.88 17.51
C LYS A 124 6.24 -0.55 17.10
N MET A 125 6.84 -0.70 15.92
CA MET A 125 7.34 -1.97 15.40
C MET A 125 8.87 -2.05 15.56
N PRO A 126 9.44 -3.21 15.93
CA PRO A 126 10.87 -3.38 16.20
C PRO A 126 11.68 -3.58 14.91
N PHE A 127 11.47 -2.70 13.94
CA PHE A 127 12.19 -2.70 12.67
C PHE A 127 12.94 -1.38 12.51
N ASN A 128 14.09 -1.44 11.82
CA ASN A 128 14.91 -0.25 11.62
C ASN A 128 14.24 0.70 10.63
N LYS A 129 13.48 1.67 11.14
CA LYS A 129 12.84 2.75 10.36
C LYS A 129 13.84 3.84 9.96
N GLU A 130 15.00 3.48 9.41
CA GLU A 130 15.96 4.46 8.92
C GLU A 130 15.57 4.92 7.51
N PRO A 131 15.48 6.24 7.24
CA PRO A 131 15.66 7.39 8.16
C PRO A 131 14.40 7.79 8.97
N LYS A 132 14.58 8.08 10.27
CA LYS A 132 13.52 8.09 11.32
C LYS A 132 12.57 9.31 11.41
N TRP A 133 12.77 10.38 10.64
CA TRP A 133 11.95 11.61 10.77
C TRP A 133 11.23 11.99 9.48
N LEU A 134 11.92 11.96 8.34
CA LEU A 134 11.33 12.29 7.06
C LEU A 134 10.34 11.21 6.60
N PHE A 135 10.52 9.94 7.00
CA PHE A 135 9.78 8.82 6.41
C PHE A 135 8.53 8.42 7.19
N GLY A 136 8.38 8.76 8.49
CA GLY A 136 7.18 8.41 9.24
C GLY A 136 5.92 9.11 8.72
N THR A 137 6.01 10.42 8.47
CA THR A 137 4.91 11.19 7.88
C THR A 137 4.68 10.80 6.41
N MET A 138 5.76 10.47 5.68
CA MET A 138 5.69 10.05 4.27
C MET A 138 5.12 8.64 4.06
N GLU A 139 5.38 7.69 4.96
CA GLU A 139 4.78 6.36 4.96
C GLU A 139 3.26 6.50 5.08
N ASN A 140 2.80 7.32 6.03
CA ASN A 140 1.37 7.60 6.22
C ASN A 140 0.76 8.29 4.98
N GLY A 141 1.47 9.27 4.41
CA GLY A 141 1.06 9.96 3.19
C GLY A 141 0.89 9.00 2.01
N PHE A 142 1.82 8.05 1.84
CA PHE A 142 1.74 7.00 0.83
C PHE A 142 0.58 6.03 1.08
N ASP A 143 0.39 5.54 2.30
CA ASP A 143 -0.68 4.59 2.61
C ASP A 143 -2.07 5.20 2.40
N ILE A 144 -2.29 6.44 2.84
CA ILE A 144 -3.55 7.17 2.62
C ILE A 144 -3.73 7.50 1.13
N GLY A 145 -2.70 8.04 0.47
CA GLY A 145 -2.75 8.36 -0.95
C GLY A 145 -3.01 7.12 -1.82
N ASN A 146 -2.39 5.99 -1.49
CA ASN A 146 -2.64 4.70 -2.11
C ASN A 146 -4.08 4.23 -1.86
N HIS A 147 -4.57 4.30 -0.62
CA HIS A 147 -5.95 3.95 -0.31
C HIS A 147 -6.95 4.75 -1.15
N PHE A 148 -6.76 6.05 -1.32
CA PHE A 148 -7.59 6.88 -2.20
C PHE A 148 -7.49 6.46 -3.67
N CYS A 149 -6.31 6.03 -4.15
CA CYS A 149 -6.18 5.48 -5.50
C CYS A 149 -7.03 4.21 -5.67
N GLU A 150 -7.11 3.34 -4.65
CA GLU A 150 -7.85 2.07 -4.72
C GLU A 150 -9.36 2.24 -4.91
N TRP A 151 -9.94 3.42 -4.60
CA TRP A 151 -11.34 3.71 -4.92
C TRP A 151 -11.63 3.70 -6.42
N MET A 152 -10.60 3.89 -7.25
CA MET A 152 -10.73 3.89 -8.71
C MET A 152 -10.65 2.50 -9.31
N TYR A 153 -10.15 1.49 -8.58
CA TYR A 153 -9.85 0.17 -9.14
C TYR A 153 -10.75 -0.91 -8.51
N ASP A 154 -11.56 -1.54 -9.36
CA ASP A 154 -12.40 -2.67 -8.99
C ASP A 154 -11.82 -3.96 -9.59
N TYR A 155 -11.34 -4.84 -8.72
CA TYR A 155 -10.72 -6.12 -9.08
C TYR A 155 -11.69 -7.30 -9.07
N SER A 156 -12.99 -7.05 -8.88
CA SER A 156 -14.02 -8.10 -8.93
C SER A 156 -14.49 -8.43 -10.35
N TYR A 157 -13.98 -7.71 -11.36
CA TYR A 157 -14.40 -7.90 -12.74
C TYR A 157 -13.94 -9.26 -13.28
N GLU A 158 -14.90 -10.11 -13.64
CA GLU A 158 -14.65 -11.53 -13.98
C GLU A 158 -14.04 -11.75 -15.37
N LYS A 159 -13.95 -10.71 -16.21
CA LYS A 159 -13.44 -10.81 -17.58
C LYS A 159 -12.14 -10.04 -17.73
N TYR A 160 -11.26 -10.50 -18.62
CA TYR A 160 -10.06 -9.75 -19.01
C TYR A 160 -10.39 -8.26 -19.24
N PRO A 161 -9.61 -7.31 -18.68
CA PRO A 161 -8.31 -7.48 -18.02
C PRO A 161 -8.37 -7.87 -16.53
N PHE A 162 -9.52 -8.32 -16.04
CA PHE A 162 -9.80 -8.72 -14.65
C PHE A 162 -9.78 -7.56 -13.64
N PHE A 163 -9.94 -6.34 -14.15
CA PHE A 163 -10.22 -5.15 -13.33
C PHE A 163 -11.03 -4.12 -14.14
N LYS A 164 -11.66 -3.17 -13.43
CA LYS A 164 -12.23 -1.94 -13.97
C LYS A 164 -11.58 -0.75 -13.30
N ALA A 165 -11.21 0.26 -14.09
CA ALA A 165 -10.69 1.52 -13.58
C ALA A 165 -11.65 2.67 -13.91
N SER A 166 -11.88 3.57 -12.95
CA SER A 166 -12.64 4.80 -13.17
C SER A 166 -12.05 5.96 -12.38
N VAL A 167 -11.44 6.92 -13.08
CA VAL A 167 -10.90 8.15 -12.48
C VAL A 167 -11.96 9.02 -11.81
N LEU A 168 -13.24 8.83 -12.19
CA LEU A 168 -14.37 9.54 -11.60
C LEU A 168 -14.70 9.04 -10.19
N LYS A 169 -14.22 7.85 -9.80
CA LYS A 169 -14.41 7.29 -8.46
C LYS A 169 -13.35 7.74 -7.45
N TYR A 170 -12.33 8.50 -7.87
CA TYR A 170 -11.36 9.07 -6.93
C TYR A 170 -12.12 9.94 -5.89
N PRO A 171 -11.80 9.85 -4.59
CA PRO A 171 -12.57 10.55 -3.56
C PRO A 171 -12.55 12.06 -3.81
N SER A 172 -13.72 12.68 -3.74
CA SER A 172 -13.85 14.14 -3.81
C SER A 172 -13.14 14.80 -2.63
N LYS A 173 -12.81 16.11 -2.73
CA LYS A 173 -12.21 16.86 -1.62
C LYS A 173 -12.99 16.69 -0.31
N LYS A 174 -14.33 16.71 -0.38
CA LYS A 174 -15.19 16.49 0.79
C LYS A 174 -15.00 15.10 1.41
N GLN A 175 -14.92 14.05 0.60
CA GLN A 175 -14.71 12.68 1.08
C GLN A 175 -13.31 12.50 1.65
N GLN A 176 -12.29 13.12 1.04
CA GLN A 176 -10.92 13.08 1.56
C GLN A 176 -10.83 13.79 2.91
N LEU A 177 -11.41 14.98 3.05
CA LEU A 177 -11.43 15.69 4.34
C LEU A 177 -12.19 14.89 5.42
N HIS A 178 -13.30 14.25 5.09
CA HIS A 178 -14.01 13.35 6.01
C HIS A 178 -13.12 12.21 6.53
N PHE A 179 -12.39 11.55 5.61
CA PHE A 179 -11.43 10.51 5.97
C PHE A 179 -10.29 11.08 6.84
N LEU A 180 -9.70 12.21 6.44
CA LEU A 180 -8.58 12.82 7.14
C LEU A 180 -8.96 13.32 8.54
N SER A 181 -10.16 13.84 8.72
CA SER A 181 -10.66 14.26 10.03
C SER A 181 -10.75 13.07 10.99
N SER A 182 -11.31 11.95 10.52
CA SER A 182 -11.39 10.70 11.30
C SER A 182 -10.00 10.13 11.60
N TYR A 183 -9.09 10.16 10.61
CA TYR A 183 -7.71 9.72 10.76
C TYR A 183 -6.96 10.56 11.81
N LEU A 184 -7.02 11.89 11.69
CA LEU A 184 -6.29 12.83 12.58
C LEU A 184 -6.83 12.80 14.00
N SER A 185 -8.15 12.65 14.17
CA SER A 185 -8.77 12.45 15.50
C SER A 185 -8.21 11.21 16.20
N ALA A 186 -7.97 10.12 15.47
CA ALA A 186 -7.42 8.88 16.00
C ALA A 186 -5.89 8.85 16.10
N PHE A 187 -5.16 9.66 15.33
CA PHE A 187 -3.69 9.62 15.22
C PHE A 187 -2.96 10.73 15.96
N HIS A 188 -3.50 11.95 15.96
CA HIS A 188 -2.81 13.14 16.45
C HIS A 188 -3.28 13.51 17.85
N ASP A 189 -2.38 13.36 18.83
CA ASP A 189 -2.65 13.72 20.22
C ASP A 189 -3.11 15.18 20.34
N GLY A 190 -4.26 15.40 20.97
CA GLY A 190 -4.83 16.73 21.16
C GLY A 190 -5.42 17.36 19.90
N PHE A 191 -5.59 16.62 18.79
CA PHE A 191 -6.30 17.12 17.60
C PHE A 191 -7.68 17.68 17.98
N GLU A 192 -8.42 16.98 18.84
CA GLU A 192 -9.74 17.43 19.26
C GLU A 192 -9.75 18.75 20.04
N ASN A 193 -8.64 19.10 20.68
CA ASN A 193 -8.50 20.33 21.46
C ASN A 193 -8.10 21.54 20.61
N LEU A 194 -7.76 21.34 19.34
CA LEU A 194 -7.45 22.41 18.39
C LEU A 194 -8.72 23.21 18.07
N SER A 195 -8.53 24.50 17.78
CA SER A 195 -9.61 25.33 17.24
C SER A 195 -10.06 24.84 15.85
N ASN A 196 -11.26 25.21 15.43
CA ASN A 196 -11.77 24.83 14.11
C ASN A 196 -10.87 25.33 12.96
N GLU A 197 -10.23 26.50 13.12
CA GLU A 197 -9.30 27.05 12.14
C GLU A 197 -8.02 26.21 12.06
N GLU A 198 -7.45 25.81 13.21
CA GLU A 198 -6.28 24.95 13.27
C GLU A 198 -6.55 23.56 12.69
N LYS A 199 -7.70 22.95 13.02
CA LYS A 199 -8.13 21.67 12.44
C LYS A 199 -8.21 21.77 10.91
N SER A 200 -8.90 22.80 10.40
CA SER A 200 -9.06 23.01 8.96
C SER A 200 -7.71 23.24 8.25
N ASN A 201 -6.79 23.99 8.86
CA ASN A 201 -5.48 24.23 8.27
C ASN A 201 -4.64 22.95 8.21
N LEU A 202 -4.64 22.15 9.28
CA LEU A 202 -3.93 20.88 9.34
C LEU A 202 -4.50 19.87 8.34
N GLU A 203 -5.84 19.75 8.25
CA GLU A 203 -6.50 18.88 7.28
C GLU A 203 -6.14 19.24 5.83
N GLU A 204 -6.08 20.53 5.49
CA GLU A 204 -5.67 20.99 4.14
C GLU A 204 -4.20 20.71 3.85
N GLU A 205 -3.30 20.86 4.84
CA GLU A 205 -1.88 20.52 4.67
C GLU A 205 -1.70 19.02 4.38
N VAL A 206 -2.32 18.17 5.19
CA VAL A 206 -2.29 16.72 5.01
C VAL A 206 -2.95 16.33 3.69
N LEU A 207 -4.04 16.99 3.29
CA LEU A 207 -4.70 16.76 2.00
C LEU A 207 -3.74 16.98 0.81
N VAL A 208 -2.94 18.05 0.84
CA VAL A 208 -1.95 18.31 -0.22
C VAL A 208 -0.86 17.24 -0.23
N GLU A 209 -0.39 16.82 0.94
CA GLU A 209 0.60 15.76 1.09
C GLU A 209 0.11 14.42 0.52
N VAL A 210 -1.05 13.92 0.97
CA VAL A 210 -1.58 12.60 0.54
C VAL A 210 -1.83 12.56 -0.96
N ASN A 211 -2.30 13.64 -1.57
CA ASN A 211 -2.51 13.69 -3.02
C ASN A 211 -1.19 13.73 -3.82
N ARG A 212 -0.12 14.29 -3.25
CA ARG A 212 1.22 14.16 -3.85
C ARG A 212 1.70 12.71 -3.79
N PHE A 213 1.44 12.01 -2.70
CA PHE A 213 1.80 10.60 -2.56
C PHE A 213 0.92 9.65 -3.38
N ALA A 214 -0.32 10.02 -3.71
CA ALA A 214 -1.13 9.30 -4.70
C ALA A 214 -0.43 9.21 -6.07
N LEU A 215 0.34 10.24 -6.47
CA LEU A 215 1.19 10.16 -7.67
C LEU A 215 2.26 9.07 -7.53
N ALA A 216 2.90 8.98 -6.37
CA ALA A 216 3.89 7.95 -6.11
C ALA A 216 3.26 6.55 -6.14
N SER A 217 2.05 6.37 -5.58
CA SER A 217 1.29 5.11 -5.65
C SER A 217 1.02 4.69 -7.09
N HIS A 218 0.51 5.61 -7.94
CA HIS A 218 0.29 5.29 -9.35
C HIS A 218 1.56 4.85 -10.07
N PHE A 219 2.65 5.59 -9.89
CA PHE A 219 3.92 5.28 -10.54
C PHE A 219 4.50 3.95 -10.05
N PHE A 220 4.46 3.71 -8.74
CA PHE A 220 4.90 2.46 -8.10
C PHE A 220 4.16 1.25 -8.69
N TRP A 221 2.82 1.27 -8.65
CA TRP A 221 2.01 0.14 -9.13
C TRP A 221 2.04 0.00 -10.65
N GLY A 222 2.26 1.08 -11.40
CA GLY A 222 2.51 1.04 -12.84
C GLY A 222 3.78 0.25 -13.18
N LEU A 223 4.90 0.55 -12.52
CA LEU A 223 6.17 -0.17 -12.72
C LEU A 223 6.10 -1.62 -12.22
N TRP A 224 5.53 -1.84 -11.03
CA TRP A 224 5.30 -3.19 -10.50
C TRP A 224 4.55 -4.04 -11.53
N SER A 225 3.49 -3.48 -12.14
CA SER A 225 2.67 -4.21 -13.10
C SER A 225 3.41 -4.53 -14.40
N ILE A 226 4.26 -3.64 -14.91
CA ILE A 226 5.12 -3.93 -16.07
C ILE A 226 6.01 -5.14 -15.81
N ILE A 227 6.54 -5.27 -14.60
CA ILE A 227 7.40 -6.40 -14.24
C ILE A 227 6.59 -7.68 -14.04
N GLN A 228 5.43 -7.59 -13.38
CA GLN A 228 4.54 -8.74 -13.24
C GLN A 228 4.05 -9.30 -14.58
N ALA A 229 3.89 -8.45 -15.60
CA ALA A 229 3.57 -8.91 -16.96
C ALA A 229 4.59 -9.92 -17.53
N LYS A 230 5.84 -9.91 -17.04
CA LYS A 230 6.88 -10.86 -17.44
C LYS A 230 7.04 -12.05 -16.50
N ILE A 231 6.80 -11.86 -15.19
CA ILE A 231 7.21 -12.84 -14.17
C ILE A 231 6.04 -13.56 -13.48
N SER A 232 4.82 -13.03 -13.58
CA SER A 232 3.66 -13.60 -12.91
C SER A 232 3.06 -14.75 -13.70
N SER A 233 2.62 -15.79 -12.97
CA SER A 233 1.80 -16.88 -13.52
C SER A 233 0.29 -16.65 -13.36
N ILE A 234 -0.11 -15.54 -12.74
CA ILE A 234 -1.53 -15.22 -12.49
C ILE A 234 -2.11 -14.57 -13.73
N GLU A 235 -3.29 -15.03 -14.16
CA GLU A 235 -4.02 -14.44 -15.28
C GLU A 235 -4.61 -13.08 -14.89
N PHE A 236 -3.93 -12.00 -15.31
CA PHE A 236 -4.32 -10.61 -15.04
C PHE A 236 -3.79 -9.70 -16.17
N GLY A 237 -4.57 -8.69 -16.57
CA GLY A 237 -4.16 -7.72 -17.61
C GLY A 237 -3.13 -6.71 -17.09
N TYR A 238 -1.90 -7.18 -16.85
CA TYR A 238 -0.84 -6.38 -16.23
C TYR A 238 -0.41 -5.16 -17.06
N LEU A 239 -0.40 -5.25 -18.39
CA LEU A 239 -0.04 -4.11 -19.24
C LEU A 239 -1.15 -3.06 -19.27
N GLU A 240 -2.41 -3.49 -19.34
CA GLU A 240 -3.59 -2.63 -19.25
C GLU A 240 -3.65 -1.92 -17.90
N TYR A 241 -3.35 -2.65 -16.83
CA TYR A 241 -3.27 -2.08 -15.49
C TYR A 241 -2.15 -1.05 -15.39
N ALA A 242 -0.95 -1.36 -15.92
CA ALA A 242 0.17 -0.41 -15.95
C ALA A 242 -0.21 0.90 -16.66
N LEU A 243 -0.76 0.79 -17.87
CA LEU A 243 -1.25 1.94 -18.65
C LEU A 243 -2.29 2.74 -17.86
N SER A 244 -3.28 2.07 -17.26
CA SER A 244 -4.30 2.71 -16.45
C SER A 244 -3.73 3.46 -15.23
N ARG A 245 -2.72 2.91 -14.55
CA ARG A 245 -2.03 3.60 -13.44
C ARG A 245 -1.27 4.83 -13.94
N PHE A 246 -0.56 4.74 -15.06
CA PHE A 246 0.18 5.90 -15.61
C PHE A 246 -0.75 7.00 -16.15
N ASP A 247 -1.87 6.64 -16.77
CA ASP A 247 -2.87 7.63 -17.20
C ASP A 247 -3.44 8.40 -16.01
N ALA A 248 -3.77 7.69 -14.92
CA ALA A 248 -4.21 8.30 -13.67
C ALA A 248 -3.13 9.19 -13.02
N TYR A 249 -1.85 8.77 -13.06
CA TYR A 249 -0.72 9.61 -12.61
C TYR A 249 -0.68 10.94 -13.34
N PHE A 250 -0.75 10.93 -14.68
CA PHE A 250 -0.68 12.16 -15.46
C PHE A 250 -1.91 13.04 -15.24
N ASP A 251 -3.10 12.45 -15.07
CA ASP A 251 -4.32 13.20 -14.76
C ASP A 251 -4.24 13.90 -13.41
N GLN A 252 -3.85 13.17 -12.37
CA GLN A 252 -3.69 13.72 -11.03
C GLN A 252 -2.60 14.78 -10.97
N LYS A 253 -1.50 14.60 -11.71
CA LYS A 253 -0.42 15.58 -11.82
C LYS A 253 -0.91 16.90 -12.45
N ARG A 254 -1.80 16.84 -13.45
CA ARG A 254 -2.42 18.04 -14.04
C ARG A 254 -3.32 18.76 -13.03
N LYS A 255 -4.17 18.03 -12.31
CA LYS A 255 -5.06 18.59 -11.27
C LYS A 255 -4.28 19.33 -10.19
N LEU A 256 -3.20 18.74 -9.69
CA LEU A 256 -2.34 19.36 -8.67
C LEU A 256 -1.61 20.62 -9.17
N LYS A 257 -1.20 20.65 -10.43
CA LYS A 257 -0.60 21.86 -11.04
C LYS A 257 -1.59 23.01 -11.15
N GLY A 258 -2.85 22.73 -11.51
CA GLY A 258 -3.91 23.74 -11.61
C GLY A 258 -4.22 24.42 -10.27
N VAL A 259 -4.20 23.67 -9.17
CA VAL A 259 -4.45 24.19 -7.81
C VAL A 259 -3.32 25.13 -7.36
N LEU A 260 -2.06 24.80 -7.66
CA LEU A 260 -0.90 25.63 -7.27
C LEU A 260 -0.79 26.93 -8.07
N GLN A 261 -1.29 26.96 -9.30
CA GLN A 261 -1.36 28.20 -10.11
C GLN A 261 -2.52 29.11 -9.67
N ALA A 262 -3.63 28.55 -9.20
CA ALA A 262 -4.76 29.33 -8.69
C ALA A 262 -4.48 29.97 -7.31
N GLY A 263 -3.59 29.39 -6.50
CA GLY A 263 -3.24 29.89 -5.16
C GLY A 263 -2.24 31.06 -5.12
N SER A 264 -1.60 31.43 -6.24
CA SER A 264 -0.61 32.53 -6.27
C SER A 264 -1.19 33.91 -6.60
N THR A 265 -2.49 34.02 -6.88
CA THR A 265 -3.15 35.29 -7.21
C THR A 265 -3.53 36.14 -5.98
N GLY A 266 -3.23 35.67 -4.76
CA GLY A 266 -3.66 36.31 -3.50
C GLY A 266 -2.56 36.83 -2.57
N LYS A 267 -1.26 36.76 -2.91
CA LYS A 267 -0.19 37.33 -2.08
C LYS A 267 0.63 38.34 -2.88
N SER A 268 0.68 39.55 -2.35
CA SER A 268 1.43 40.71 -2.86
C SER A 268 2.85 40.35 -3.29
N ALA A 269 3.20 40.78 -4.49
CA ALA A 269 4.52 40.64 -5.08
C ALA A 269 5.62 41.22 -4.18
N LEU A 270 6.54 40.35 -3.74
CA LEU A 270 7.88 40.73 -3.34
C LEU A 270 8.86 39.87 -4.14
N ASN A 271 9.79 40.57 -4.78
CA ASN A 271 10.73 40.12 -5.80
C ASN A 271 11.49 38.85 -5.44
N CYS A 272 11.49 37.88 -6.36
CA CYS A 272 12.66 37.06 -6.67
C CYS A 272 12.72 36.85 -8.19
N SER A 273 13.55 37.67 -8.85
CA SER A 273 14.00 37.47 -10.22
C SER A 273 14.91 36.24 -10.32
N SER A 274 14.82 35.55 -11.46
CA SER A 274 15.63 34.41 -11.92
C SER A 274 15.37 33.04 -11.28
N SER A 275 14.44 32.29 -11.86
CA SER A 275 14.59 30.83 -12.00
C SER A 275 13.79 30.33 -13.20
N SER A 276 14.37 29.38 -13.93
CA SER A 276 13.86 28.78 -15.17
C SER A 276 12.45 28.17 -15.02
N PRO A 277 11.66 28.04 -16.11
CA PRO A 277 10.31 27.43 -16.06
C PRO A 277 10.28 25.97 -15.56
N ASP A 278 11.44 25.32 -15.51
CA ASP A 278 11.61 23.91 -15.13
C ASP A 278 11.96 23.67 -13.66
N ASN A 279 11.97 24.69 -12.80
CA ASN A 279 12.34 24.58 -11.39
C ASN A 279 11.22 24.02 -10.49
N TRP A 280 10.58 22.91 -10.89
CA TRP A 280 9.74 22.10 -9.99
C TRP A 280 10.60 21.20 -9.08
N ILE A 281 11.42 21.84 -8.25
CA ILE A 281 12.05 21.20 -7.09
C ILE A 281 10.98 21.13 -6.00
N GLY A 282 10.26 20.02 -6.00
CA GLY A 282 9.26 19.65 -4.99
C GLY A 282 8.80 18.19 -5.15
N ILE A 283 9.11 17.58 -6.29
CA ILE A 283 9.05 16.14 -6.55
C ILE A 283 10.48 15.54 -6.54
N ASP A 284 11.52 16.39 -6.54
CA ASP A 284 12.80 16.08 -7.17
C ASP A 284 13.79 15.24 -6.34
N SER A 285 13.64 15.21 -5.01
CA SER A 285 14.49 14.36 -4.15
C SER A 285 13.71 13.22 -3.52
N THR A 286 12.50 13.47 -3.00
CA THR A 286 11.76 12.48 -2.21
C THR A 286 11.02 11.47 -3.08
N VAL A 287 10.21 11.94 -4.03
CA VAL A 287 9.53 11.03 -4.97
C VAL A 287 10.56 10.38 -5.88
N CYS A 288 11.60 11.13 -6.29
CA CYS A 288 12.74 10.54 -6.99
C CYS A 288 13.51 9.52 -6.14
N LEU A 289 13.67 9.70 -4.83
CA LEU A 289 14.31 8.71 -3.95
C LEU A 289 13.40 7.50 -3.73
N LEU A 290 12.11 7.69 -3.48
CA LEU A 290 11.14 6.60 -3.39
C LEU A 290 11.07 5.84 -4.72
N MET A 291 11.05 6.54 -5.85
CA MET A 291 11.11 5.96 -7.19
C MET A 291 12.46 5.26 -7.41
N ARG A 292 13.60 5.81 -6.97
CA ARG A 292 14.92 5.15 -7.08
C ARG A 292 15.00 3.90 -6.20
N THR A 293 14.50 3.94 -4.98
CA THR A 293 14.46 2.79 -4.06
C THR A 293 13.46 1.75 -4.56
N THR A 294 12.31 2.18 -5.06
CA THR A 294 11.31 1.31 -5.69
C THR A 294 11.86 0.67 -6.94
N VAL A 295 12.37 1.44 -7.89
CA VAL A 295 13.01 0.94 -9.11
C VAL A 295 14.16 0.02 -8.77
N LYS A 296 14.97 0.28 -7.73
CA LYS A 296 15.99 -0.69 -7.27
C LYS A 296 15.38 -1.96 -6.69
N SER A 297 14.34 -1.85 -5.86
CA SER A 297 13.63 -3.01 -5.28
C SER A 297 12.90 -3.84 -6.33
N VAL A 298 12.46 -3.20 -7.41
CA VAL A 298 11.62 -3.77 -8.47
C VAL A 298 12.49 -4.28 -9.63
N LEU A 299 13.58 -3.60 -9.99
CA LEU A 299 14.62 -4.11 -10.89
C LEU A 299 15.46 -5.21 -10.25
N GLY A 300 15.69 -5.16 -8.93
CA GLY A 300 16.32 -6.25 -8.18
C GLY A 300 15.48 -7.55 -8.13
N GLN A 301 14.26 -7.52 -8.68
CA GLN A 301 13.41 -8.70 -8.90
C GLN A 301 13.54 -9.27 -10.33
N ILE A 302 14.36 -8.68 -11.21
CA ILE A 302 14.63 -9.18 -12.56
C ILE A 302 15.91 -10.03 -12.53
N PRO A 303 15.87 -11.34 -12.84
CA PRO A 303 17.08 -12.13 -12.99
C PRO A 303 17.91 -11.62 -14.18
N GLY A 304 19.20 -11.34 -13.95
CA GLY A 304 20.18 -11.07 -15.02
C GLY A 304 20.43 -9.62 -15.44
N THR A 305 20.19 -8.62 -14.58
CA THR A 305 20.70 -7.23 -14.75
C THR A 305 21.65 -6.83 -13.65
#